data_AF-A0A917E7I0-F1
#
_entry.id   AF-A0A917E7I0-F1
#
_cell.length_a   1.000
_cell.length_b   1.000
_cell.length_c   1.000
_cell.angle_alpha   90.00
_cell.angle_beta   90.00
_cell.angle_gamma   90.00
#
_symmetry.space_group_name_H-M   'P 1'
#
loop_
_entity.id
_entity.type
_entity.pdbx_description
1 polymer ?
#
loop_
_entity_poly.entity_id
_entity_poly.type
_entity_poly.pdbx_seq_one_letter_code
_entity_poly.pdbx_strand_id
1 'polypeptide(L)'
;MTTDVLTRRQRAALPGSSRDVLFGVLKWLLPVLALALLAVIVILPLTKVQEFSFLLAKDKVGVASERLRIDQAQYRGETGRGEAFVISAAGAVQRSSAVPIVELKTLTAKLSMSDGPATVTAPSGRYFMDTQKLQIAGPVAVESASGFSLDSATVNVDLNTRRVATAAPVTGTLPIGSFSAGNLSADIQGRKVVLGGGAHLRIYGRAGRAAR
;
A
#
# COMPACT_ATOMS: atom_id res chain seq x y z
N MET A 1 -88.81 -8.69 67.79
CA MET A 1 -87.36 -8.59 68.05
C MET A 1 -86.66 -9.38 66.96
N THR A 2 -86.27 -8.71 65.87
CA THR A 2 -85.62 -9.33 64.70
C THR A 2 -84.37 -8.52 64.40
N THR A 3 -83.21 -9.13 64.63
CA THR A 3 -81.90 -8.54 64.36
C THR A 3 -81.63 -8.60 62.87
N ASP A 4 -81.60 -7.44 62.22
CA ASP A 4 -81.23 -7.31 60.80
C ASP A 4 -79.72 -7.53 60.64
N VAL A 5 -79.34 -8.69 60.09
CA VAL A 5 -77.93 -9.03 59.86
C VAL A 5 -77.52 -8.45 58.50
N LEU A 6 -76.95 -7.25 58.51
CA LEU A 6 -76.44 -6.59 57.30
C LEU A 6 -75.43 -7.47 56.56
N THR A 7 -75.69 -7.69 55.27
CA THR A 7 -74.89 -8.54 54.37
C THR A 7 -73.50 -7.95 54.11
N ARG A 8 -72.51 -8.79 53.75
CA ARG A 8 -71.12 -8.37 53.46
C ARG A 8 -71.02 -7.24 52.41
N ARG A 9 -71.98 -7.14 51.49
CA ARG A 9 -72.06 -6.07 50.48
C ARG A 9 -72.55 -4.74 51.06
N GLN A 10 -73.46 -4.77 52.04
CA GLN A 10 -73.95 -3.57 52.73
C GLN A 10 -72.88 -2.99 53.66
N ARG A 11 -72.04 -3.82 54.28
CA ARG A 11 -70.85 -3.36 55.04
C ARG A 11 -69.76 -2.71 54.18
N ALA A 12 -69.69 -3.06 52.90
CA ALA A 12 -68.74 -2.47 51.96
C ALA A 12 -69.16 -1.09 51.45
N ALA A 13 -70.42 -0.67 51.69
CA ALA A 13 -70.98 0.61 51.25
C ALA A 13 -71.20 1.59 52.43
N LEU A 14 -70.77 1.23 53.64
CA LEU A 14 -70.77 2.13 54.80
C LEU A 14 -69.57 3.11 54.70
N PRO A 15 -69.75 4.42 54.97
CA PRO A 15 -68.68 5.39 54.94
C PRO A 15 -67.59 5.04 55.95
N GLY A 16 -66.33 4.91 55.49
CA GLY A 16 -65.20 4.45 56.30
C GLY A 16 -64.75 3.03 55.96
N SER A 17 -65.19 2.47 54.83
CA SER A 17 -64.74 1.16 54.37
C SER A 17 -63.24 1.20 54.01
N SER A 18 -62.53 0.07 54.08
CA SER A 18 -61.09 0.00 53.74
C SER A 18 -60.78 0.48 52.30
N ARG A 19 -61.79 0.49 51.41
CA ARG A 19 -61.68 1.00 50.04
C ARG A 19 -61.69 2.53 50.00
N ASP A 20 -62.43 3.19 50.89
CA ASP A 20 -62.48 4.65 50.96
C ASP A 20 -61.13 5.24 51.40
N VAL A 21 -60.44 4.57 52.33
CA VAL A 21 -59.09 4.93 52.75
C VAL A 21 -58.10 4.74 51.59
N LEU A 22 -58.21 3.64 50.85
CA LEU A 22 -57.37 3.38 49.67
C LEU A 22 -57.57 4.45 48.59
N PHE A 23 -58.81 4.81 48.27
CA PHE A 23 -59.10 5.87 47.31
C PHE A 23 -58.66 7.25 47.80
N GLY A 24 -58.78 7.53 49.10
CA GLY A 24 -58.30 8.77 49.72
C GLY A 24 -56.78 8.93 49.59
N VAL A 25 -56.02 7.86 49.83
CA VAL A 25 -54.55 7.85 49.65
C VAL A 25 -54.18 7.97 48.18
N LEU A 26 -54.84 7.19 47.30
CA LEU A 26 -54.51 7.14 45.87
C LEU A 26 -54.78 8.48 45.17
N LYS A 27 -55.80 9.22 45.62
CA LYS A 27 -56.13 10.58 45.13
C LYS A 27 -54.96 11.57 45.30
N TRP A 28 -54.14 11.42 46.33
CA TRP A 28 -52.97 12.28 46.57
C TRP A 28 -51.67 11.64 46.10
N LEU A 29 -51.53 10.32 46.20
CA LEU A 29 -50.32 9.62 45.81
C LEU A 29 -50.07 9.69 44.29
N LEU A 30 -51.10 9.50 43.46
CA LEU A 30 -50.99 9.55 42.00
C LEU A 30 -50.45 10.88 41.47
N PRO A 31 -51.03 12.05 41.81
CA PRO A 31 -50.52 13.33 41.30
C PRO A 31 -49.12 13.65 41.84
N VAL A 32 -48.80 13.26 43.08
CA VAL A 32 -47.44 13.43 43.64
C VAL A 32 -46.41 12.60 42.88
N LEU A 33 -46.72 11.35 42.57
CA LEU A 33 -45.81 10.45 41.85
C LEU A 33 -45.63 10.92 40.39
N ALA A 34 -46.69 11.42 39.75
CA ALA A 34 -46.60 12.04 38.44
C ALA A 34 -45.69 13.29 38.45
N LEU A 35 -45.84 14.17 39.44
CA LEU A 35 -44.97 15.34 39.63
C LEU A 35 -43.51 14.95 39.87
N ALA A 36 -43.26 13.93 40.69
CA ALA A 36 -41.91 13.42 40.95
C ALA A 36 -41.25 12.88 39.67
N LEU A 37 -42.00 12.14 38.86
CA LEU A 37 -41.51 11.61 37.58
C LEU A 37 -41.20 12.73 36.58
N LEU A 38 -42.05 13.76 36.53
CA LEU A 38 -41.82 14.97 35.73
C LEU A 38 -40.54 15.71 36.18
N ALA A 39 -40.35 15.87 37.49
CA ALA A 39 -39.14 16.47 38.04
C ALA A 39 -37.87 15.69 37.66
N VAL A 40 -37.92 14.35 37.71
CA VAL A 40 -36.81 13.49 37.28
C VAL A 40 -36.48 13.70 35.80
N ILE A 41 -37.49 13.77 34.92
CA ILE A 41 -37.29 14.02 33.47
C ILE A 41 -36.61 15.37 33.23
N VAL A 42 -36.95 16.40 34.01
CA VAL A 42 -36.38 17.75 33.85
C VAL A 42 -34.97 17.85 34.46
N ILE A 43 -34.72 17.22 35.60
CA ILE A 43 -33.45 17.31 36.34
C ILE A 43 -32.36 16.40 35.74
N LEU A 44 -32.72 15.22 35.22
CA LEU A 44 -31.78 14.28 34.60
C LEU A 44 -30.90 14.91 33.50
N PRO A 45 -31.42 15.64 32.49
CA PRO A 45 -30.58 16.25 31.46
C PRO A 45 -29.73 17.40 31.99
N LEU A 46 -30.19 18.12 33.03
CA LEU A 46 -29.43 19.22 33.64
C LEU A 46 -28.22 18.73 34.45
N THR A 47 -28.30 17.53 35.02
CA THR A 47 -27.18 16.89 35.74
C THR A 47 -26.23 16.13 34.81
N LYS A 48 -26.69 15.75 33.62
CA LYS A 48 -25.85 15.21 32.55
C LYS A 48 -25.31 16.33 31.66
N VAL A 49 -24.54 17.25 32.25
CA VAL A 49 -23.38 17.83 31.53
C VAL A 49 -22.28 16.76 31.53
N GLN A 50 -22.60 15.62 30.94
CA GLN A 50 -21.60 14.65 30.57
C GLN A 50 -21.08 15.19 29.27
N GLU A 51 -19.89 15.79 29.34
CA GLU A 51 -19.06 16.02 28.18
C GLU A 51 -19.17 14.75 27.33
N PHE A 52 -19.91 14.84 26.22
CA PHE A 52 -19.62 13.99 25.08
C PHE A 52 -18.27 14.48 24.56
N SER A 53 -17.22 14.26 25.37
CA SER A 53 -15.87 14.05 24.93
C SER A 53 -16.00 12.85 24.01
N PHE A 54 -16.37 13.15 22.77
CA PHE A 54 -15.64 12.73 21.61
C PHE A 54 -14.80 11.49 21.89
N LEU A 55 -15.48 10.37 22.15
CA LEU A 55 -14.95 9.03 21.91
C LEU A 55 -14.94 8.80 20.40
N LEU A 56 -14.41 9.76 19.65
CA LEU A 56 -13.56 9.36 18.54
C LEU A 56 -12.43 8.62 19.23
N ALA A 57 -12.20 7.38 18.84
CA ALA A 57 -10.93 6.72 19.06
C ALA A 57 -9.82 7.56 18.39
N LYS A 58 -9.46 8.68 18.99
CA LYS A 58 -8.45 9.64 18.53
C LYS A 58 -7.06 9.24 19.04
N ASP A 59 -6.97 8.22 19.91
CA ASP A 59 -5.70 7.68 20.43
C ASP A 59 -5.45 6.22 20.03
N LYS A 60 -6.30 5.67 19.15
CA LYS A 60 -5.90 4.60 18.23
C LYS A 60 -6.19 5.05 16.82
N VAL A 61 -5.49 6.11 16.39
CA VAL A 61 -4.96 6.09 15.03
C VAL A 61 -3.91 4.98 15.04
N GLY A 62 -4.39 3.73 15.01
CA GLY A 62 -3.68 2.73 14.25
C GLY A 62 -3.69 3.33 12.86
N VAL A 63 -2.60 4.04 12.53
CA VAL A 63 -2.18 4.19 11.15
C VAL A 63 -2.24 2.76 10.67
N ALA A 64 -3.31 2.39 9.97
CA ALA A 64 -3.29 1.17 9.20
C ALA A 64 -1.99 1.33 8.43
N SER A 65 -1.02 0.46 8.71
CA SER A 65 0.25 0.50 8.01
C SER A 65 -0.14 0.27 6.56
N GLU A 66 -0.35 1.37 5.81
CA GLU A 66 -0.86 1.42 4.46
C GLU A 66 0.23 0.84 3.58
N ARG A 67 0.29 -0.48 3.62
CA ARG A 67 1.26 -1.26 2.93
C ARG A 67 0.63 -1.65 1.61
N LEU A 68 0.87 -0.84 0.59
CA LEU A 68 0.56 -1.25 -0.76
C LEU A 68 1.55 -2.36 -1.13
N ARG A 69 0.99 -3.54 -1.42
CA ARG A 69 1.75 -4.69 -1.92
C ARG A 69 1.17 -5.10 -3.26
N ILE A 70 2.02 -5.17 -4.26
CA ILE A 70 1.69 -5.65 -5.59
C ILE A 70 2.45 -6.97 -5.78
N ASP A 71 1.74 -8.05 -6.08
CA ASP A 71 2.34 -9.35 -6.36
C ASP A 71 3.04 -9.39 -7.71
N GLN A 72 2.44 -8.78 -8.73
CA GLN A 72 3.04 -8.71 -10.06
C GLN A 72 2.93 -7.29 -10.59
N ALA A 73 3.98 -6.51 -10.36
CA ALA A 73 4.08 -5.18 -10.95
C ALA A 73 4.61 -5.33 -12.37
N GLN A 74 3.92 -4.75 -13.35
CA GLN A 74 4.36 -4.73 -14.74
C GLN A 74 4.27 -3.31 -15.31
N TYR A 75 5.33 -2.88 -15.96
CA TYR A 75 5.42 -1.63 -16.68
C TYR A 75 5.77 -1.92 -18.14
N ARG A 76 4.97 -1.40 -19.08
CA ARG A 76 5.15 -1.64 -20.51
C ARG A 76 5.33 -0.32 -21.23
N GLY A 77 6.13 -0.36 -22.30
CA GLY A 77 6.34 0.80 -23.16
C GLY A 77 7.06 0.39 -24.43
N GLU A 78 7.42 1.41 -25.21
CA GLU A 78 8.19 1.26 -26.44
C GLU A 78 9.41 2.18 -26.38
N THR A 79 10.52 1.73 -26.95
CA THR A 79 11.72 2.56 -27.10
C THR A 79 11.50 3.64 -28.18
N GLY A 80 12.42 4.59 -28.30
CA GLY A 80 12.39 5.57 -29.39
C GLY A 80 12.49 4.99 -30.80
N ARG A 81 12.79 3.70 -30.92
CA ARG A 81 12.86 2.95 -32.19
C ARG A 81 11.61 2.11 -32.45
N GLY A 82 10.60 2.17 -31.57
CA GLY A 82 9.38 1.34 -31.65
C GLY A 82 9.54 -0.08 -31.10
N GLU A 83 10.64 -0.38 -30.41
CA GLU A 83 10.89 -1.70 -29.82
C GLU A 83 10.12 -1.81 -28.50
N ALA A 84 9.21 -2.79 -28.40
CA ALA A 84 8.44 -3.00 -27.18
C ALA A 84 9.33 -3.48 -26.03
N PHE A 85 9.07 -2.99 -24.82
CA PHE A 85 9.70 -3.48 -23.60
C PHE A 85 8.68 -3.69 -22.48
N VAL A 86 8.97 -4.66 -21.61
CA VAL A 86 8.19 -4.98 -20.42
C VAL A 86 9.13 -5.14 -19.25
N ILE A 87 8.91 -4.36 -18.19
CA ILE A 87 9.59 -4.50 -16.90
C ILE A 87 8.61 -5.13 -15.92
N SER A 88 9.00 -6.23 -15.31
CA SER A 88 8.20 -7.00 -14.36
C SER A 88 8.93 -7.14 -13.04
N ALA A 89 8.19 -7.10 -11.93
CA ALA A 89 8.69 -7.46 -10.61
C ALA A 89 7.75 -8.49 -9.97
N ALA A 90 8.32 -9.54 -9.36
CA ALA A 90 7.54 -10.56 -8.63
C ALA A 90 7.03 -10.07 -7.26
N GLY A 91 7.38 -8.85 -6.87
CA GLY A 91 6.80 -8.20 -5.72
C GLY A 91 7.20 -6.73 -5.69
N ALA A 92 6.24 -5.86 -5.42
CA ALA A 92 6.49 -4.46 -5.12
C ALA A 92 5.83 -4.12 -3.78
N VAL A 93 6.59 -3.58 -2.85
CA VAL A 93 6.09 -3.20 -1.52
C VAL A 93 6.40 -1.73 -1.28
N GLN A 94 5.34 -0.94 -1.08
CA GLN A 94 5.44 0.37 -0.47
C GLN A 94 5.04 0.24 1.00
N ARG A 95 5.93 0.64 1.91
CA ARG A 95 5.71 0.45 3.36
C ARG A 95 4.61 1.37 3.92
N SER A 96 4.50 2.57 3.36
CA SER A 96 3.51 3.58 3.72
C SER A 96 3.37 4.57 2.56
N SER A 97 2.16 5.11 2.37
CA SER A 97 1.88 6.20 1.44
C SER A 97 2.77 7.44 1.70
N ALA A 98 3.21 7.66 2.94
CA ALA A 98 4.10 8.76 3.31
C ALA A 98 5.57 8.55 2.88
N VAL A 99 5.96 7.32 2.56
CA VAL A 99 7.31 7.00 2.08
C VAL A 99 7.21 6.72 0.57
N PRO A 100 7.69 7.63 -0.30
CA PRO A 100 7.58 7.51 -1.75
C PRO A 100 8.64 6.58 -2.34
N ILE A 101 8.83 5.42 -1.70
CA ILE A 101 9.81 4.41 -2.07
C ILE A 101 9.09 3.06 -2.19
N VAL A 102 9.20 2.47 -3.37
CA VAL A 102 8.69 1.12 -3.65
C VAL A 102 9.86 0.16 -3.71
N GLU A 103 9.85 -0.83 -2.83
CA GLU A 103 10.83 -1.92 -2.82
C GLU A 103 10.39 -3.01 -3.79
N LEU A 104 11.20 -3.28 -4.80
CA LEU A 104 10.96 -4.24 -5.86
C LEU A 104 11.78 -5.52 -5.61
N LYS A 105 11.15 -6.67 -5.81
CA LYS A 105 11.75 -8.00 -5.68
C LYS A 105 11.67 -8.74 -7.01
N THR A 106 12.75 -9.42 -7.37
CA THR A 106 12.89 -10.24 -8.58
C THR A 106 12.46 -9.47 -9.81
N LEU A 107 13.34 -8.58 -10.26
CA LEU A 107 13.13 -7.76 -11.44
C LEU A 107 13.52 -8.54 -12.69
N THR A 108 12.67 -8.47 -13.70
CA THR A 108 12.95 -8.97 -15.04
C THR A 108 12.46 -7.96 -16.04
N ALA A 109 13.34 -7.47 -16.91
CA ALA A 109 12.97 -6.68 -18.07
C ALA A 109 13.16 -7.50 -19.34
N LYS A 110 12.21 -7.44 -20.26
CA LYS A 110 12.27 -8.05 -21.59
C LYS A 110 12.16 -6.94 -22.62
N LEU A 111 13.10 -6.88 -23.55
CA LEU A 111 13.14 -5.93 -24.65
C LEU A 111 13.09 -6.69 -25.97
N SER A 112 12.16 -6.33 -26.85
CA SER A 112 12.03 -6.90 -28.19
C SER A 112 12.82 -6.05 -29.17
N MET A 113 14.13 -6.27 -29.28
CA MET A 113 15.00 -5.52 -30.19
C MET A 113 14.95 -6.08 -31.62
N SER A 114 15.40 -5.30 -32.60
CA SER A 114 15.53 -5.76 -34.01
C SER A 114 16.39 -7.02 -34.15
N ASP A 115 17.43 -7.12 -33.33
CA ASP A 115 18.46 -8.17 -33.42
C ASP A 115 18.12 -9.39 -32.55
N GLY A 116 16.91 -9.40 -31.97
CA GLY A 116 16.40 -10.46 -31.11
C GLY A 116 16.03 -9.97 -29.70
N PRO A 117 15.29 -10.78 -28.93
CA PRO A 117 14.90 -10.40 -27.59
C PRO A 117 16.11 -10.30 -26.66
N ALA A 118 16.09 -9.32 -25.76
CA ALA A 118 17.02 -9.19 -24.66
C ALA A 118 16.28 -9.28 -23.33
N THR A 119 16.92 -9.92 -22.35
CA THR A 119 16.41 -10.06 -20.99
C THR A 119 17.40 -9.44 -20.01
N VAL A 120 16.90 -8.65 -19.07
CA VAL A 120 17.65 -8.11 -17.95
C VAL A 120 17.08 -8.70 -16.68
N THR A 121 17.93 -9.22 -15.80
CA THR A 121 17.49 -9.78 -14.51
C THR A 121 18.23 -9.11 -13.37
N ALA A 122 17.51 -8.88 -12.26
CA ALA A 122 18.10 -8.38 -11.03
C ALA A 122 17.31 -8.88 -9.80
N PRO A 123 17.96 -9.16 -8.67
CA PRO A 123 17.28 -9.71 -7.50
C PRO A 123 16.39 -8.68 -6.78
N SER A 124 16.80 -7.41 -6.75
CA SER A 124 16.09 -6.37 -6.02
C SER A 124 16.31 -4.97 -6.60
N GLY A 125 15.37 -4.08 -6.35
CA GLY A 125 15.51 -2.67 -6.68
C GLY A 125 14.66 -1.78 -5.80
N ARG A 126 14.93 -0.48 -5.84
CA ARG A 126 14.18 0.56 -5.14
C ARG A 126 13.76 1.59 -6.15
N TYR A 127 12.45 1.80 -6.26
CA TYR A 127 11.89 2.85 -7.09
C TYR A 127 11.51 4.04 -6.21
N PHE A 128 12.20 5.15 -6.43
CA PHE A 128 11.93 6.43 -5.79
C PHE A 128 10.90 7.18 -6.64
N MET A 129 9.66 7.29 -6.14
CA MET A 129 8.54 7.86 -6.89
C MET A 129 8.73 9.37 -7.11
N ASP A 130 9.25 10.11 -6.14
CA ASP A 130 9.46 11.56 -6.23
C ASP A 130 10.43 11.96 -7.34
N THR A 131 11.55 11.24 -7.43
CA THR A 131 12.60 11.53 -8.42
C THR A 131 12.47 10.68 -9.68
N GLN A 132 11.55 9.72 -9.69
CA GLN A 132 11.36 8.72 -10.74
C GLN A 132 12.67 7.99 -11.10
N LYS A 133 13.42 7.63 -10.05
CA LYS A 133 14.71 6.90 -10.15
C LYS A 133 14.54 5.48 -9.68
N LEU A 134 15.03 4.54 -10.46
CA LEU A 134 15.10 3.13 -10.12
C LEU A 134 16.55 2.77 -9.82
N GLN A 135 16.84 2.45 -8.56
CA GLN A 135 18.13 1.95 -8.13
C GLN A 135 18.06 0.44 -7.98
N ILE A 136 18.88 -0.27 -8.74
CA ILE A 136 18.96 -1.72 -8.76
C ILE A 136 20.22 -2.14 -8.00
N ALA A 137 20.03 -2.93 -6.96
CA ALA A 137 21.09 -3.43 -6.11
C ALA A 137 21.15 -4.95 -6.23
N GLY A 138 22.30 -5.46 -6.65
CA GLY A 138 22.55 -6.88 -6.89
C GLY A 138 23.10 -7.11 -8.29
N PRO A 139 23.64 -8.32 -8.56
CA PRO A 139 24.14 -8.64 -9.89
C PRO A 139 23.01 -8.43 -10.90
N VAL A 140 23.24 -7.51 -11.81
CA VAL A 140 22.40 -7.24 -12.97
C VAL A 140 23.02 -7.96 -14.13
N ALA A 141 22.32 -8.97 -14.63
CA ALA A 141 22.71 -9.73 -15.80
C ALA A 141 21.82 -9.33 -16.97
N VAL A 142 22.44 -9.02 -18.10
CA VAL A 142 21.79 -8.73 -19.37
C VAL A 142 22.21 -9.80 -20.35
N GLU A 143 21.23 -10.39 -21.04
CA GLU A 143 21.44 -11.40 -22.06
C GLU A 143 20.60 -11.07 -23.29
N SER A 144 21.20 -11.13 -24.47
CA SER A 144 20.51 -10.96 -25.75
C SER A 144 20.67 -12.19 -26.62
N ALA A 145 19.63 -12.54 -27.38
CA ALA A 145 19.68 -13.61 -28.37
C ALA A 145 20.75 -13.38 -29.46
N SER A 146 21.19 -12.13 -29.65
CA SER A 146 22.25 -11.74 -30.59
C SER A 146 23.67 -12.13 -30.14
N GLY A 147 23.84 -12.68 -28.93
CA GLY A 147 25.16 -13.02 -28.37
C GLY A 147 25.83 -11.89 -27.59
N PHE A 148 25.06 -10.88 -27.19
CA PHE A 148 25.51 -9.83 -26.26
C PHE A 148 25.17 -10.23 -24.81
N SER A 149 26.15 -10.10 -23.91
CA SER A 149 25.93 -10.21 -22.47
C SER A 149 26.58 -9.07 -21.70
N LEU A 150 25.99 -8.68 -20.58
CA LEU A 150 26.56 -7.69 -19.67
C LEU A 150 26.25 -8.04 -18.23
N ASP A 151 27.27 -7.93 -17.39
CA ASP A 151 27.19 -8.08 -15.94
C ASP A 151 27.61 -6.77 -15.25
N SER A 152 26.81 -6.35 -14.27
CA SER A 152 27.09 -5.19 -13.42
C SER A 152 26.65 -5.45 -11.99
N ALA A 153 27.33 -4.91 -10.99
CA ALA A 153 26.92 -5.03 -9.59
C ALA A 153 25.78 -4.07 -9.20
N THR A 154 25.66 -2.93 -9.88
CA THR A 154 24.63 -1.92 -9.59
C THR A 154 24.22 -1.20 -10.87
N VAL A 155 22.95 -0.82 -10.95
CA VAL A 155 22.42 -0.03 -12.06
C VAL A 155 21.46 1.02 -11.51
N ASN A 156 21.63 2.25 -11.96
CA ASN A 156 20.72 3.35 -11.70
C ASN A 156 20.02 3.70 -13.01
N VAL A 157 18.70 3.78 -12.98
CA VAL A 157 17.87 4.18 -14.11
C VAL A 157 17.10 5.43 -13.73
N ASP A 158 17.24 6.46 -14.53
CA ASP A 158 16.48 7.71 -14.43
C ASP A 158 15.39 7.67 -15.50
N LEU A 159 14.14 7.48 -15.07
CA LEU A 159 13.00 7.30 -16.00
C LEU A 159 12.60 8.62 -16.66
N ASN A 160 12.91 9.77 -16.03
CA ASN A 160 12.60 11.10 -16.55
C ASN A 160 13.48 11.45 -17.73
N THR A 161 14.78 11.26 -17.57
CA THR A 161 15.77 11.50 -18.63
C THR A 161 15.96 10.28 -19.53
N ARG A 162 15.33 9.16 -19.20
CA ARG A 162 15.45 7.87 -19.90
C ARG A 162 16.90 7.40 -19.99
N ARG A 163 17.69 7.62 -18.93
CA ARG A 163 19.11 7.25 -18.88
C ARG A 163 19.35 6.10 -17.93
N VAL A 164 20.29 5.25 -18.30
CA VAL A 164 20.83 4.16 -17.49
C VAL A 164 22.28 4.50 -17.19
N ALA A 165 22.69 4.37 -15.93
CA ALA A 165 24.06 4.57 -15.50
C ALA A 165 24.47 3.55 -14.44
N THR A 166 25.70 3.09 -14.49
CA THR A 166 26.29 2.20 -13.49
C THR A 166 27.50 2.89 -12.90
N ALA A 167 27.56 2.96 -11.56
CA ALA A 167 28.75 3.43 -10.86
C ALA A 167 29.73 2.28 -10.57
N ALA A 168 29.27 1.04 -10.69
CA ALA A 168 30.08 -0.15 -10.54
C ALA A 168 30.76 -0.55 -11.86
N PRO A 169 31.91 -1.25 -11.78
CA PRO A 169 32.53 -1.87 -12.93
C PRO A 169 31.56 -2.77 -13.67
N VAL A 170 31.66 -2.76 -14.99
CA VAL A 170 30.87 -3.57 -15.90
C VAL A 170 31.78 -4.46 -16.73
N THR A 171 31.32 -5.67 -16.99
CA THR A 171 31.97 -6.62 -17.90
C THR A 171 30.94 -7.19 -18.83
N GLY A 172 31.32 -7.53 -20.05
CA GLY A 172 30.38 -8.13 -20.97
C GLY A 172 31.05 -8.76 -22.19
N THR A 173 30.23 -9.47 -22.95
CA THR A 173 30.62 -10.11 -24.20
C THR A 173 29.82 -9.55 -25.36
N LEU A 174 30.48 -9.48 -26.50
CA LEU A 174 29.95 -9.08 -27.79
C LEU A 174 30.27 -10.23 -28.77
N PRO A 175 29.53 -10.36 -29.88
CA PRO A 175 29.86 -11.36 -30.90
C PRO A 175 31.30 -11.27 -31.45
N ILE A 176 31.89 -10.07 -31.38
CA ILE A 176 33.25 -9.80 -31.85
C ILE A 176 34.32 -9.89 -30.74
N GLY A 177 33.95 -10.07 -29.47
CA GLY A 177 34.92 -9.87 -28.39
C GLY A 177 34.35 -9.79 -26.97
N SER A 178 35.17 -9.32 -26.03
CA SER A 178 34.76 -8.98 -24.67
C SER A 178 35.15 -7.56 -24.31
N PHE A 179 34.40 -6.93 -23.42
CA PHE A 179 34.68 -5.58 -22.93
C PHE A 179 34.61 -5.51 -21.41
N SER A 180 35.35 -4.56 -20.85
CA SER A 180 35.26 -4.17 -19.44
C SER A 180 35.40 -2.65 -19.30
N ALA A 181 34.74 -2.07 -18.31
CA ALA A 181 34.84 -0.64 -18.00
C ALA A 181 34.53 -0.39 -16.52
N GLY A 182 35.05 0.69 -15.95
CA GLY A 182 34.76 1.09 -14.57
C GLY A 182 33.33 1.63 -14.37
N ASN A 183 32.71 2.18 -15.42
CA ASN A 183 31.32 2.63 -15.41
C ASN A 183 30.71 2.57 -16.82
N LEU A 184 29.38 2.59 -16.86
CA LEU A 184 28.61 2.62 -18.10
C LEU A 184 27.50 3.67 -17.99
N SER A 185 27.28 4.42 -19.07
CA SER A 185 26.11 5.27 -19.24
C SER A 185 25.46 4.98 -20.59
N ALA A 186 24.16 4.78 -20.61
CA ALA A 186 23.39 4.52 -21.81
C ALA A 186 22.07 5.29 -21.81
N ASP A 187 21.51 5.50 -22.99
CA ASP A 187 20.15 5.98 -23.19
C ASP A 187 19.22 4.79 -23.45
N ILE A 188 18.07 4.71 -22.77
CA ILE A 188 17.03 3.68 -22.97
C ILE A 188 16.48 3.73 -24.40
N GLN A 189 16.53 4.89 -25.06
CA GLN A 189 16.20 5.04 -26.48
C GLN A 189 17.21 4.35 -27.41
N GLY A 190 18.27 3.76 -26.86
CA GLY A 190 19.31 3.03 -27.59
C GLY A 190 20.22 3.94 -28.42
N ARG A 191 20.14 5.26 -28.30
CA ARG A 191 20.86 6.17 -29.20
C ARG A 191 22.36 6.22 -28.92
N LYS A 192 22.77 6.03 -27.66
CA LYS A 192 24.16 6.19 -27.24
C LYS A 192 24.48 5.31 -26.03
N VAL A 193 25.60 4.60 -26.10
CA VAL A 193 26.21 3.88 -24.99
C VAL A 193 27.63 4.42 -24.83
N VAL A 194 28.02 4.72 -23.60
CA VAL A 194 29.32 5.27 -23.23
C VAL A 194 29.90 4.40 -22.13
N LEU A 195 31.09 3.87 -22.36
CA LEU A 195 31.89 3.16 -21.38
C LEU A 195 32.96 4.12 -20.85
N GLY A 196 33.12 4.18 -19.53
CA GLY A 196 34.09 5.06 -18.88
C GLY A 196 34.86 4.38 -17.76
N GLY A 197 35.83 5.09 -17.18
CA GLY A 197 36.65 4.57 -16.08
C GLY A 197 37.61 3.46 -16.50
N GLY A 198 38.34 3.65 -17.60
CA GLY A 198 39.31 2.65 -18.11
C GLY A 198 38.64 1.55 -18.92
N ALA A 199 38.04 1.91 -20.07
CA ALA A 199 37.39 0.95 -20.95
C ALA A 199 38.43 0.11 -21.71
N HIS A 200 38.30 -1.21 -21.63
CA HIS A 200 39.09 -2.17 -22.38
C HIS A 200 38.18 -2.98 -23.30
N LEU A 201 38.58 -3.13 -24.56
CA LEU A 201 37.90 -3.97 -25.54
C LEU A 201 38.91 -4.96 -26.11
N ARG A 202 38.58 -6.25 -26.04
CA ARG A 202 39.34 -7.33 -26.65
C ARG A 202 38.53 -7.93 -27.79
N ILE A 203 39.01 -7.78 -29.02
CA ILE A 203 38.36 -8.31 -30.22
C ILE A 203 38.99 -9.67 -30.57
N TYR A 204 38.15 -10.68 -30.75
CA TYR A 204 38.57 -11.97 -31.30
C TYR A 204 38.41 -11.90 -32.82
N GLY A 205 39.52 -11.67 -33.52
CA GLY A 205 39.52 -11.72 -34.98
C GLY A 205 39.08 -13.10 -35.47
N ARG A 206 38.18 -13.16 -36.46
CA ARG A 206 37.91 -14.40 -37.20
C ARG A 206 39.25 -14.91 -37.74
N ALA A 207 39.67 -16.10 -37.33
CA ALA A 207 40.78 -16.79 -37.96
C ALA A 207 40.44 -16.93 -39.45
N GLY A 208 41.07 -16.10 -40.29
CA GLY A 208 40.97 -16.20 -41.73
C GLY A 208 41.46 -17.58 -42.11
N ARG A 209 40.57 -18.40 -42.66
CA ARG A 209 40.92 -19.67 -43.28
C ARG A 209 41.86 -19.31 -44.43
N ALA A 210 43.17 -19.46 -44.21
CA ALA A 210 44.15 -19.39 -45.28
C ALA A 210 43.82 -20.54 -46.24
N ALA A 211 43.20 -20.21 -47.37
CA ALA A 211 43.06 -21.12 -48.49
C ALA A 211 44.49 -21.44 -48.96
N ARG A 212 44.84 -22.72 -48.94
CA ARG A 212 45.95 -23.27 -49.71
C ARG A 212 45.43 -23.64 -51.09
#